data_AF-A0A6I7WEA0-F1
#
_entry.id   AF-A0A6I7WEA0-F1
#
_cell.length_a   1.000
_cell.length_b   1.000
_cell.length_c   1.000
_cell.angle_alpha   90.00
_cell.angle_beta   90.00
_cell.angle_gamma   90.00
#
_symmetry.space_group_name_H-M   'P 1'
#
loop_
_entity.id
_entity.type
_entity.pdbx_description
1 polymer ?
#
loop_
_entity_poly.entity_id
_entity_poly.type
_entity_poly.pdbx_seq_one_letter_code
_entity_poly.pdbx_strand_id
1 'polypeptide(L)'
;MHFRVESTKGLRYKLHDKTLSGKPDMVFPKYKSLVFINGCFWHGHNCHLFKWPSSRPEFWKEKITKNKERDRKNYKILSSNWRILIIWEA
;
A
#
# COMPACT_ATOMS: atom_id res chain seq x y z
N MET A 1 3.74 -15.11 18.49
CA MET A 1 4.54 -13.90 18.75
C MET A 1 3.76 -12.67 18.30
N HIS A 2 3.13 -11.96 19.23
CA HIS A 2 2.44 -10.70 18.92
C HIS A 2 3.47 -9.57 19.04
N PHE A 3 3.95 -9.06 17.91
CA PHE A 3 4.75 -7.85 17.88
C PHE A 3 3.87 -6.69 18.33
N ARG A 4 4.06 -6.24 19.57
CA ARG A 4 3.41 -5.04 20.10
C ARG A 4 4.32 -3.88 19.77
N VAL A 5 4.11 -3.25 18.62
CA VAL A 5 4.79 -1.99 18.34
C VAL A 5 4.07 -0.91 19.14
N GLU A 6 4.75 -0.40 20.15
CA GLU A 6 4.25 0.70 20.99
C GLU A 6 4.44 2.00 20.22
N SER A 7 3.34 2.60 19.77
CA SER A 7 3.40 3.98 19.30
C SER A 7 3.47 4.91 20.50
N THR A 8 4.25 5.98 20.37
CA THR A 8 4.38 7.04 21.38
C THR A 8 3.06 7.73 21.71
N LYS A 9 2.02 7.53 20.89
CA LYS A 9 0.65 8.04 21.07
C LYS A 9 -0.36 6.99 21.55
N GLY A 10 0.07 5.78 21.90
CA GLY A 10 -0.81 4.71 22.42
C GLY A 10 -1.74 4.05 21.38
N LEU A 11 -1.58 4.37 20.09
CA LEU A 11 -2.26 3.68 18.99
C LEU A 11 -1.70 2.25 18.86
N ARG A 12 -2.61 1.28 18.82
CA ARG A 12 -2.30 -0.13 18.56
C ARG A 12 -2.55 -0.45 17.10
N TYR A 13 -1.58 -1.09 16.46
CA TYR A 13 -1.69 -1.57 15.09
C TYR A 13 -1.01 -2.93 14.92
N LYS A 14 -1.34 -3.61 13.82
CA LYS A 14 -0.62 -4.77 13.32
C LYS A 14 0.17 -4.37 12.08
N LEU A 15 1.31 -4.99 11.85
CA LEU A 15 2.11 -4.79 10.66
C LEU A 15 1.88 -5.91 9.64
N HIS A 16 1.81 -5.55 8.36
CA HIS A 16 1.93 -6.50 7.24
C HIS A 16 0.98 -7.70 7.29
N ASP A 17 -0.30 -7.46 7.61
CA ASP A 17 -1.29 -8.52 7.79
C ASP A 17 -1.60 -9.23 6.45
N LYS A 18 -1.14 -10.48 6.34
CA LYS A 18 -1.27 -11.31 5.13
C LYS A 18 -2.69 -11.82 4.89
N THR A 19 -3.58 -11.71 5.87
CA THR A 19 -4.98 -12.16 5.74
C THR A 19 -5.84 -11.15 4.98
N LEU A 20 -5.35 -9.91 4.82
CA LEU A 20 -6.03 -8.85 4.10
C LEU A 20 -5.49 -8.71 2.67
N SER A 21 -6.40 -8.42 1.75
CA SER A 21 -6.07 -8.15 0.35
C SER A 21 -5.04 -7.01 0.24
N GLY A 22 -4.02 -7.18 -0.61
CA GLY A 22 -2.94 -6.20 -0.76
C GLY A 22 -1.91 -6.15 0.38
N LYS A 23 -2.11 -6.89 1.48
CA LYS A 23 -1.19 -6.95 2.63
C LYS A 23 -0.80 -5.55 3.14
N PRO A 24 -1.74 -4.81 3.76
CA PRO A 24 -1.52 -3.45 4.25
C PRO A 24 -0.29 -3.38 5.17
N ASP A 25 0.46 -2.29 5.09
CA ASP A 25 1.64 -2.08 5.93
C ASP A 25 1.26 -1.93 7.39
N MET A 26 0.18 -1.19 7.65
CA MET A 26 -0.38 -1.04 8.99
C MET A 26 -1.89 -1.29 9.00
N VAL A 27 -2.33 -2.02 10.01
CA VAL A 27 -3.75 -2.31 10.26
C VAL A 27 -4.12 -1.77 11.61
N PHE A 28 -5.18 -0.98 11.68
CA PHE A 28 -5.74 -0.38 12.90
C PHE A 28 -7.14 -0.94 13.16
N PRO A 29 -7.29 -2.14 13.78
CA PRO A 29 -8.58 -2.82 13.88
C PRO A 29 -9.64 -2.01 14.64
N LYS A 30 -9.25 -1.35 15.74
CA LYS A 30 -10.13 -0.50 16.55
C LYS A 30 -10.80 0.60 15.72
N TYR A 31 -10.12 1.08 14.68
CA TYR A 31 -10.58 2.21 13.87
C TYR A 31 -11.11 1.78 12.50
N LYS A 32 -11.14 0.47 12.21
CA LYS A 32 -11.40 -0.09 10.87
C LYS A 32 -10.62 0.65 9.78
N SER A 33 -9.33 0.88 10.03
CA SER A 33 -8.45 1.62 9.10
C SER A 33 -7.23 0.82 8.68
N LEU A 34 -6.83 0.98 7.42
CA LEU A 34 -5.67 0.38 6.79
C LEU A 34 -4.75 1.49 6.25
N VAL A 35 -3.44 1.29 6.36
CA VAL A 35 -2.44 2.18 5.77
C VAL A 35 -1.58 1.37 4.81
N PHE A 36 -1.41 1.91 3.60
CA PHE A 36 -0.46 1.46 2.59
C PHE A 36 0.61 2.53 2.41
N ILE A 37 1.88 2.13 2.41
CA ILE A 37 3.04 2.99 2.16
C ILE A 37 3.56 2.62 0.77
N ASN A 38 3.12 3.38 -0.24
CA ASN A 38 3.41 3.08 -1.63
C ASN A 38 4.69 3.81 -2.09
N GLY A 39 5.69 3.04 -2.50
CA GLY A 39 6.84 3.57 -3.23
C GLY A 39 6.41 4.16 -4.57
N CYS A 40 6.89 5.36 -4.90
CA CYS A 40 6.41 6.11 -6.06
C CYS A 40 6.67 5.36 -7.37
N PHE A 41 7.83 4.73 -7.50
CA PHE A 41 8.22 3.94 -8.66
C PHE A 41 7.32 2.72 -8.88
N TRP A 42 7.18 1.85 -7.86
CA TRP A 42 6.52 0.55 -8.00
C TRP A 42 5.03 0.64 -8.27
N HIS A 43 4.40 1.72 -7.78
CA HIS A 43 2.97 1.95 -7.85
C HIS A 43 2.60 3.05 -8.86
N GLY A 44 3.57 3.59 -9.61
CA GLY A 44 3.35 4.54 -10.69
C GLY A 44 2.65 5.82 -10.26
N HIS A 45 3.17 6.44 -9.19
CA HIS A 45 2.72 7.73 -8.66
C HIS A 45 2.98 8.85 -9.67
N ASN A 46 2.04 9.78 -9.80
CA ASN A 46 2.24 10.97 -10.65
C ASN A 46 3.01 12.06 -9.90
N CYS A 47 4.29 11.81 -9.61
CA CYS A 47 5.17 12.76 -8.91
C CYS A 47 6.58 12.76 -9.53
N HIS A 48 7.43 13.68 -9.09
CA HIS A 48 8.79 13.86 -9.61
C HIS A 48 9.74 12.68 -9.37
N LEU A 49 9.46 11.81 -8.38
CA LEU A 49 10.25 10.61 -8.10
C LEU A 49 9.96 9.47 -9.10
N PHE A 50 8.83 9.51 -9.80
CA PHE A 50 8.51 8.51 -10.80
C PHE A 50 9.11 8.88 -12.16
N LYS A 51 9.94 7.98 -12.71
CA LYS A 51 10.46 8.08 -14.08
C LYS A 51 10.35 6.72 -14.74
N TRP A 52 9.95 6.72 -16.02
CA TRP A 52 9.94 5.50 -16.81
C TRP A 52 11.39 5.03 -17.05
N PRO A 53 11.72 3.75 -16.76
CA PRO A 53 13.03 3.22 -17.09
C PRO A 53 13.26 3.20 -18.60
N SER A 54 14.46 3.58 -19.02
CA SER A 54 14.88 3.52 -20.43
C SER A 54 15.24 2.11 -20.88
N SER A 55 15.63 1.23 -19.96
CA SER A 55 15.93 -0.18 -20.24
C SER A 55 14.67 -1.03 -20.13
N ARG A 56 14.39 -1.87 -21.15
CA ARG A 56 13.22 -2.76 -21.20
C ARG A 56 11.88 -2.03 -20.97
N PRO A 57 11.56 -0.98 -21.75
CA PRO A 57 10.42 -0.11 -21.47
C PRO A 57 9.08 -0.85 -21.49
N GLU A 58 8.89 -1.82 -22.39
CA GLU A 58 7.65 -2.62 -22.50
C GLU A 58 7.42 -3.42 -21.22
N PHE A 59 8.47 -4.08 -20.73
CA PHE A 59 8.42 -4.85 -19.48
C PHE A 59 8.01 -3.98 -18.29
N TRP A 60 8.62 -2.79 -18.15
CA TRP A 60 8.30 -1.90 -17.03
C TRP A 60 6.91 -1.30 -17.14
N LYS A 61 6.49 -0.93 -18.34
CA LYS A 61 5.14 -0.42 -18.60
C LYS A 61 4.09 -1.46 -18.23
N GLU A 62 4.29 -2.71 -18.64
CA GLU A 62 3.40 -3.81 -18.28
C GLU A 62 3.41 -4.07 -16.76
N LYS A 63 4.59 -4.19 -16.15
CA LYS A 63 4.74 -4.48 -14.72
C LYS A 63 4.08 -3.42 -13.84
N ILE A 64 4.36 -2.14 -14.09
CA ILE A 64 3.83 -1.03 -13.30
C ILE A 64 2.31 -0.91 -13.52
N THR A 65 1.82 -1.11 -14.74
CA THR A 65 0.38 -1.11 -15.03
C THR A 65 -0.34 -2.23 -14.26
N LYS A 66 0.20 -3.45 -14.30
CA LYS A 66 -0.33 -4.59 -13.52
C LYS A 66 -0.32 -4.33 -12.02
N ASN A 67 0.72 -3.67 -11.49
CA ASN A 67 0.75 -3.27 -10.08
C ASN A 67 -0.40 -2.30 -9.75
N LYS A 68 -0.59 -1.25 -10.55
CA LYS A 68 -1.68 -0.27 -10.36
C LYS A 68 -3.06 -0.92 -10.42
N GLU A 69 -3.27 -1.86 -11.34
CA GLU A 69 -4.51 -2.61 -11.45
C GLU A 69 -4.76 -3.50 -10.21
N ARG A 70 -3.71 -4.19 -9.75
CA ARG A 70 -3.76 -4.99 -8.53
C ARG A 70 -4.10 -4.12 -7.32
N ASP A 71 -3.50 -2.95 -7.20
CA ASP A 71 -3.78 -2.01 -6.10
C ASP A 71 -5.23 -1.55 -6.12
N ARG A 72 -5.73 -1.11 -7.29
CA ARG A 72 -7.15 -0.73 -7.47
C ARG A 72 -8.10 -1.86 -7.06
N LYS A 73 -7.81 -3.10 -7.46
CA LYS A 73 -8.61 -4.28 -7.09
C LYS A 73 -8.61 -4.49 -5.57
N ASN A 74 -7.44 -4.44 -4.93
CA ASN A 74 -7.30 -4.63 -3.49
C ASN A 74 -8.04 -3.53 -2.71
N TYR A 75 -7.86 -2.27 -3.11
CA TYR A 75 -8.54 -1.14 -2.46
C TYR A 75 -10.05 -1.24 -2.58
N LYS A 76 -10.57 -1.64 -3.75
CA LYS A 76 -12.00 -1.85 -3.95
C LYS A 76 -12.58 -2.96 -3.07
N ILE A 77 -11.85 -4.07 -2.89
CA ILE A 77 -12.28 -5.17 -2.01
C ILE A 77 -12.35 -4.67 -0.56
N LEU A 78 -11.31 -3.98 -0.11
CA LEU A 78 -11.17 -3.53 1.27
C LEU A 78 -12.10 -2.36 1.62
N SER A 79 -12.38 -1.45 0.69
CA SER A 79 -13.16 -0.23 0.94
C SER A 79 -14.61 -0.48 1.36
N SER A 80 -15.11 -1.70 1.15
CA SER A 80 -16.43 -2.13 1.64
C SER A 80 -16.54 -2.12 3.17
N ASN A 81 -15.43 -2.39 3.88
CA ASN A 81 -15.42 -2.61 5.32
C ASN A 81 -14.33 -1.83 6.07
N TRP A 82 -13.38 -1.26 5.33
CA TRP A 82 -12.21 -0.56 5.86
C TRP A 82 -12.06 0.82 5.25
N ARG A 83 -11.64 1.78 6.07
CA ARG A 83 -11.10 3.05 5.61
C ARG A 83 -9.65 2.82 5.18
N ILE A 84 -9.26 3.38 4.04
CA ILE A 84 -7.93 3.17 3.47
C ILE A 84 -7.22 4.52 3.38
N LEU A 85 -6.01 4.59 3.95
CA LEU A 85 -5.08 5.68 3.76
C LEU A 85 -3.90 5.17 2.93
N ILE A 86 -3.56 5.89 1.87
CA ILE A 86 -2.36 5.63 1.07
C ILE A 86 -1.41 6.78 1.35
N ILE A 87 -0.25 6.44 1.88
CA ILE A 87 0.87 7.35 2.07
C ILE A 87 1.84 7.05 0.94
N TRP A 88 2.17 8.08 0.15
CA TRP A 88 3.18 7.97 -0.89
C TRP A 88 4.55 8.29 -0.31
N GLU A 89 5.59 7.75 -0.91
CA GLU A 89 6.99 8.01 -0.54
C GLU A 89 7.39 9.49 -0.67
N ALA A 90 6.77 10.22 -1.60
CA ALA A 90 7.04 11.64 -1.87
C ALA A 90 6.23 12.59 -0.97
#